data_AF-Q0GNF8-F1
#
_entry.id   AF-Q0GNF8-F1
#
_cell.length_a   1.000
_cell.length_b   1.000
_cell.length_c   1.000
_cell.angle_alpha   90.00
_cell.angle_beta   90.00
_cell.angle_gamma   90.00
#
_symmetry.space_group_name_H-M   'P 1'
#
loop_
_entity.id
_entity.type
_entity.pdbx_description
1 polymer ?
#
loop_
_entity_poly.entity_id
_entity_poly.type
_entity_poly.pdbx_seq_one_letter_code
_entity_poly.pdbx_strand_id
1 'polypeptide(L)' 'LDPNFADKIRHIRDPKSRMAAVWSHCKTKMVCEPDDPKDENADPDVEEVKKGHGGCGHVQPQI' A
#
# COMPACT_ATOMS: atom_id res chain seq x y z
N LEU A 1 -2.39 6.80 -4.13
CA LEU A 1 -1.67 6.59 -2.85
C LEU A 1 -0.46 7.51 -2.76
N ASP A 2 0.00 7.86 -1.56
CA ASP A 2 1.28 8.56 -1.37
C ASP A 2 2.44 7.57 -1.59
N PRO A 3 3.18 7.63 -2.71
CA PRO A 3 4.21 6.66 -3.04
C PRO A 3 5.38 6.68 -2.04
N ASN A 4 5.56 7.79 -1.31
CA ASN A 4 6.62 7.94 -0.33
C ASN A 4 6.19 7.49 1.08
N PHE A 5 4.97 6.97 1.26
CA PHE A 5 4.46 6.61 2.58
C PHE A 5 5.36 5.57 3.26
N ALA A 6 5.73 4.51 2.54
CA ALA A 6 6.60 3.46 3.08
C ALA A 6 7.96 4.03 3.56
N ASP A 7 8.57 4.90 2.76
CA ASP A 7 9.82 5.55 3.11
C ASP A 7 9.66 6.48 4.32
N LYS A 8 8.60 7.29 4.36
CA LYS A 8 8.30 8.16 5.51
C LYS A 8 8.18 7.34 6.80
N ILE A 9 7.42 6.25 6.78
CA ILE A 9 7.22 5.38 7.95
C ILE A 9 8.52 4.70 8.37
N ARG A 10 9.35 4.25 7.43
CA ARG A 10 10.64 3.57 7.69
C ARG A 10 11.60 4.44 8.51
N HIS A 11 11.58 5.76 8.33
CA HIS A 11 12.48 6.68 9.03
C HIS A 11 12.00 7.07 10.43
N ILE A 12 10.75 6.79 10.81
CA ILE A 12 10.22 7.08 12.14
C ILE A 12 10.68 6.00 13.13
N ARG A 13 11.67 6.35 13.96
CA ARG A 13 12.24 5.44 14.97
C ARG A 13 11.32 5.22 16.16
N ASP A 14 10.73 6.30 16.68
CA ASP A 14 9.84 6.24 17.83
C ASP A 14 8.58 5.41 17.52
N PRO A 15 8.32 4.30 18.23
CA PRO A 15 7.21 3.40 17.91
C PRO A 15 5.83 4.08 18.02
N LYS A 16 5.64 5.00 18.98
CA LYS A 16 4.36 5.70 19.17
C LYS A 16 4.07 6.62 17.99
N SER A 17 5.06 7.42 17.60
CA SER A 17 4.98 8.32 16.45
C SER A 17 4.78 7.55 15.15
N ARG A 18 5.46 6.40 15.00
CA ARG A 18 5.30 5.54 13.82
C ARG A 18 3.88 5.02 13.70
N MET A 19 3.29 4.53 14.80
CA MET A 19 1.92 4.06 14.81
C MET A 19 0.91 5.18 14.54
N ALA A 20 1.10 6.37 15.13
CA ALA A 20 0.22 7.51 14.90
C ALA A 20 0.21 7.96 13.43
N ALA A 21 1.38 7.95 12.78
CA ALA A 21 1.50 8.26 11.36
C ALA A 21 0.81 7.20 10.47
N VAL A 22 1.01 5.91 10.77
CA VAL A 22 0.33 4.81 10.07
C VAL A 22 -1.19 4.92 10.23
N TRP A 23 -1.67 5.11 11.46
CA TRP A 23 -3.09 5.23 11.75
C TRP A 23 -3.71 6.42 11.02
N SER A 24 -3.07 7.59 11.08
CA SER A 24 -3.57 8.81 10.42
C SER A 24 -3.66 8.65 8.90
N HIS A 25 -2.72 7.92 8.31
CA HIS A 25 -2.71 7.63 6.87
C HIS A 25 -3.77 6.59 6.46
N CYS A 26 -3.98 5.56 7.28
CA CYS A 26 -4.87 4.45 6.94
C CYS A 26 -6.32 4.64 7.37
N LYS A 27 -6.63 5.52 8.34
CA LYS A 27 -7.99 5.69 8.88
C LYS A 27 -9.04 6.07 7.83
N THR A 28 -8.64 6.74 6.75
CA THR A 28 -9.53 7.15 5.66
C THR A 28 -9.55 6.15 4.49
N LYS A 29 -8.76 5.07 4.55
CA LYS A 29 -8.76 4.03 3.53
C LYS A 29 -9.91 3.07 3.79
N MET A 30 -10.99 3.27 3.03
CA MET A 30 -12.24 2.53 3.19
C MET A 30 -12.29 1.25 2.36
N VAL A 31 -11.28 0.94 1.57
CA VAL A 31 -11.21 -0.26 0.73
C VAL A 31 -9.81 -0.85 0.83
N CYS A 32 -9.72 -2.18 0.95
CA CYS A 32 -8.46 -2.91 0.82
C CYS A 32 -8.12 -3.06 -0.67
N GLU A 33 -7.29 -2.17 -1.20
CA GLU A 33 -6.99 -2.09 -2.64
C GLU A 33 -6.27 -3.37 -3.15
N PRO A 34 -6.85 -4.14 -4.09
CA PRO A 34 -6.19 -5.28 -4.69
C PRO A 34 -5.10 -4.81 -5.67
N ASP A 35 -4.21 -5.73 -6.05
CA ASP A 35 -3.20 -5.45 -7.06
C ASP A 35 -3.82 -5.39 -8.46
N ASP A 36 -3.29 -4.53 -9.32
CA ASP A 36 -3.69 -4.49 -10.73
C ASP A 36 -3.35 -5.84 -11.41
N PRO A 37 -4.23 -6.35 -12.29
CA PRO A 37 -3.95 -7.55 -13.05
C PRO A 37 -2.67 -7.36 -13.88
N LYS A 38 -1.87 -8.43 -13.98
CA LYS A 38 -0.67 -8.43 -14.83
C LYS A 38 -1.10 -8.19 -16.28
N ASP A 39 -0.45 -7.26 -16.96
CA ASP A 39 -0.67 -7.03 -18.39
C ASP A 39 -0.11 -8.22 -19.17
N GLU A 40 -0.99 -8.98 -19.85
CA GLU A 40 -0.62 -10.15 -20.65
C GLU A 40 0.15 -9.77 -21.94
N ASN A 41 0.27 -8.48 -22.29
CA ASN A 41 1.05 -7.99 -23.42
C ASN A 41 2.40 -7.35 -23.04
N ALA A 42 2.83 -7.44 -21.78
CA ALA A 42 4.13 -6.93 -21.37
C ALA A 42 5.25 -7.82 -21.95
N ASP A 43 6.18 -7.18 -22.67
CA ASP A 43 7.36 -7.81 -23.28
C ASP A 43 8.11 -8.66 -22.22
N PRO A 44 8.46 -9.93 -22.49
CA PRO A 44 9.08 -10.83 -21.51
C PRO A 44 10.45 -10.35 -20.98
N ASP A 45 11.05 -9.32 -21.61
CA ASP A 45 12.29 -8.69 -21.16
C ASP A 45 12.08 -7.52 -20.18
N VAL A 46 10.82 -7.12 -19.91
CA VAL A 46 10.49 -6.11 -18.90
C VAL A 46 10.15 -6.83 -17.58
N GLU A 47 11.19 -7.19 -16.84
CA GLU A 47 11.15 -7.77 -15.50
C GLU A 47 10.57 -6.82 -14.40
N GLU A 48 9.76 -5.83 -14.76
CA GLU A 48 9.04 -4.97 -13.81
C GLU A 48 7.56 -5.36 -13.71
N VAL A 49 7.29 -6.64 -13.40
CA VAL A 49 6.02 -6.99 -12.76
C VAL A 49 6.05 -6.33 -11.39
N LYS A 50 5.49 -5.12 -11.28
CA LYS A 50 5.35 -4.39 -10.00
C LYS A 50 4.83 -5.38 -8.96
N LYS A 51 5.68 -5.76 -8.01
CA LYS A 51 5.29 -6.68 -6.94
C LYS A 51 4.16 -6.02 -6.17
N GLY A 52 2.98 -6.58 -6.36
CA GLY A 52 1.78 -6.19 -5.65
C GLY A 52 1.92 -6.38 -4.15
N HIS A 53 1.07 -5.67 -3.41
CA HIS A 53 0.99 -5.68 -1.96
C HIS A 53 -0.09 -6.64 -1.43
N GLY A 54 -0.91 -7.24 -2.29
CA GLY A 54 -1.81 -8.35 -1.97
C GLY A 54 -3.10 -7.95 -1.23
N GLY A 55 -3.87 -6.99 -1.76
CA GLY A 55 -5.17 -6.61 -1.18
C GLY A 55 -6.35 -7.50 -1.61
N CYS A 56 -7.44 -7.47 -0.82
CA CYS A 56 -8.60 -8.36 -0.98
C CYS A 56 -9.86 -7.70 -1.59
N GLY A 57 -9.84 -6.40 -1.90
CA GLY A 57 -10.95 -5.67 -2.51
C GLY A 57 -12.12 -5.32 -1.59
N HIS A 58 -12.13 -5.79 -0.34
CA HIS A 58 -13.27 -5.59 0.56
C HIS A 58 -13.28 -4.18 1.18
N VAL A 59 -14.50 -3.69 1.47
CA VAL A 59 -14.73 -2.42 2.17
C VAL A 59 -14.37 -2.58 3.65
N GLN A 60 -13.55 -1.66 4.14
CA GLN A 60 -13.12 -1.60 5.54
C GLN A 60 -14.24 -0.98 6.39
N PRO A 61 -14.66 -1.62 7.49
CA PRO A 61 -15.69 -1.08 8.37
C PRO A 61 -15.21 0.16 9.14
N GLN A 62 -16.14 0.96 9.64
CA GLN A 62 -15.85 2.02 10.61
C GLN A 62 -15.83 1.44 12.02
N ILE A 63 -14.77 1.77 12.77
CA ILE A 63 -14.49 1.29 14.12
C ILE A 63 -14.36 2.47 15.08
#